data_AF-A0A846QQF6-F1
#
_entry.id   AF-A0A846QQF6-F1
#
_cell.length_a   1.000
_cell.length_b   1.000
_cell.length_c   1.000
_cell.angle_alpha   90.00
_cell.angle_beta   90.00
_cell.angle_gamma   90.00
#
_symmetry.space_group_name_H-M   'P 1'
#
loop_
_entity.id
_entity.type
_entity.pdbx_description
1 polymer ?
#
loop_
_entity_poly.entity_id
_entity_poly.type
_entity_poly.pdbx_seq_one_letter_code
_entity_poly.pdbx_strand_id
1 'polypeptide(L)'
;MIKTALNAAGTIFRDATHASLDLFKVMIPITILVKILQELDLIRHVAVPLAPIMELVGLPASMGLVWATGLVVNIYSALIVYVSLAAEAQLTVAQVTVLSTMLLIAHSLPVECKVAQKCGPSLTGQIVIRLVAAFACGILLHAGYAATGTLQDAARIFWSPGEPPATIAAWALGQGQNLLSIFCIILVLMAAMKLLHKLRVIEGINHLLRPVLTRIGIGPEASTLTVVGLTLGLSYGSGLIIHEIRAGRIPRRDIFSSLTLMGLSHALIEDTLLMAMIGAHFSGILWGRLLFSLAFMALLVRVISRMSDATFGRTFMRKTAEAQN
;
A
#
# COMPACT_ATOMS: atom_id res chain seq x y z
N MET A 1 35.99 -7.08 5.22
CA MET A 1 34.65 -7.28 5.82
C MET A 1 34.17 -6.08 6.63
N ILE A 2 34.92 -5.56 7.61
CA ILE A 2 34.46 -4.45 8.49
C ILE A 2 34.19 -3.14 7.72
N LYS A 3 35.11 -2.70 6.84
CA LYS A 3 34.90 -1.50 5.99
C LYS A 3 33.67 -1.62 5.09
N THR A 4 33.41 -2.82 4.56
CA THR A 4 32.24 -3.09 3.71
C THR A 4 30.94 -3.01 4.51
N ALA A 5 30.92 -3.53 5.74
CA ALA A 5 29.77 -3.44 6.64
C ALA A 5 29.50 -2.00 7.10
N LEU A 6 30.55 -1.23 7.43
CA LEU A 6 30.44 0.19 7.79
C LEU A 6 29.91 1.04 6.63
N ASN A 7 30.40 0.81 5.41
CA ASN A 7 29.89 1.50 4.23
C ASN A 7 28.41 1.16 3.96
N ALA A 8 28.02 -0.11 4.13
CA ALA A 8 26.63 -0.52 3.98
C ALA A 8 25.71 0.13 5.02
N ALA A 9 26.14 0.17 6.29
CA ALA A 9 25.41 0.83 7.38
C ALA A 9 25.27 2.33 7.14
N GLY A 10 26.35 3.03 6.76
CA GLY A 10 26.31 4.44 6.42
C GLY A 10 25.38 4.75 5.25
N THR A 11 25.33 3.87 4.24
CA THR A 11 24.38 4.00 3.14
C THR A 11 22.94 3.83 3.62
N ILE A 12 22.63 2.79 4.40
CA ILE A 12 21.28 2.57 4.97
C ILE A 12 20.83 3.78 5.77
N PHE A 13 21.70 4.30 6.65
CA PHE A 13 21.37 5.45 7.49
C PHE A 13 21.06 6.70 6.66
N ARG A 14 21.87 6.97 5.63
CA ARG A 14 21.65 8.09 4.72
C ARG A 14 20.34 7.93 3.94
N ASP A 15 20.08 6.75 3.39
CA ASP A 15 18.86 6.44 2.64
C ASP A 15 17.62 6.61 3.54
N ALA A 16 17.66 6.09 4.77
CA ALA A 16 16.60 6.21 5.76
C ALA A 16 16.38 7.67 6.18
N THR A 17 17.45 8.45 6.33
CA THR A 17 17.35 9.89 6.66
C THR A 17 16.66 10.66 5.56
N HIS A 18 17.05 10.47 4.29
CA HIS A 18 16.39 11.15 3.17
C HIS A 18 14.92 10.77 3.07
N ALA A 19 14.61 9.47 3.11
CA ALA A 19 13.23 8.99 3.06
C ALA A 19 12.39 9.56 4.20
N SER A 20 12.93 9.56 5.42
CA SER A 20 12.23 10.10 6.60
C SER A 20 12.02 11.60 6.51
N LEU A 21 12.99 12.37 6.03
CA LEU A 21 12.84 13.82 5.86
C LEU A 21 11.77 14.18 4.83
N ASP A 22 11.77 13.50 3.68
CA ASP A 22 10.75 13.74 2.65
C ASP A 22 9.36 13.37 3.16
N LEU A 23 9.28 12.29 3.93
CA LEU A 23 8.07 11.88 4.60
C LEU A 23 7.62 12.92 5.66
N PHE A 24 8.52 13.39 6.54
CA PHE A 24 8.21 14.33 7.61
C PHE A 24 7.68 15.68 7.11
N LYS A 25 8.18 16.17 5.96
CA LYS A 25 7.66 17.39 5.30
C LYS A 25 6.17 17.33 5.03
N VAL A 26 5.64 16.15 4.71
CA VAL A 26 4.21 15.93 4.44
C VAL A 26 3.47 15.59 5.72
N MET A 27 4.09 14.81 6.61
CA MET A 27 3.48 14.36 7.86
C MET A 27 3.16 15.50 8.82
N ILE A 28 4.12 16.38 9.09
CA ILE A 28 3.98 17.42 10.12
C ILE A 28 2.74 18.30 9.88
N PRO A 29 2.49 18.82 8.65
CA PRO A 29 1.25 19.55 8.34
C PRO A 29 -0.03 18.74 8.59
N ILE A 30 -0.05 17.46 8.21
CA ILE A 30 -1.23 16.58 8.38
C ILE A 30 -1.49 16.33 9.87
N THR A 31 -0.46 16.07 10.66
CA THR A 31 -0.59 15.86 12.11
C THR A 31 -1.15 17.10 12.81
N ILE A 32 -0.68 18.29 12.44
CA ILE A 32 -1.20 19.56 12.97
C ILE A 32 -2.68 19.73 12.56
N LEU A 33 -3.01 19.45 11.29
CA LEU A 33 -4.39 19.53 10.81
C LEU A 33 -5.31 18.58 11.57
N VAL A 34 -4.93 17.31 11.74
CA VAL A 34 -5.72 16.34 12.51
C VAL A 34 -5.89 16.77 13.95
N LYS A 35 -4.85 17.33 14.58
CA LYS A 35 -4.95 17.87 15.95
C LYS A 35 -5.95 19.02 16.03
N ILE A 36 -5.95 19.94 15.07
CA ILE A 36 -6.94 21.02 15.00
C ILE A 36 -8.35 20.44 14.86
N LEU A 37 -8.54 19.43 14.00
CA LEU A 37 -9.84 18.78 13.84
C LEU A 37 -10.31 18.06 15.11
N GLN A 38 -9.38 17.46 15.88
CA GLN A 38 -9.69 16.84 17.18
C GLN A 38 -10.14 17.87 18.21
N GLU A 39 -9.38 18.96 18.39
CA GLU A 39 -9.69 20.00 19.38
C GLU A 39 -11.02 20.73 19.09
N LEU A 40 -11.43 20.76 17.82
CA LEU A 40 -12.69 21.36 17.40
C LEU A 40 -13.85 20.36 17.31
N ASP A 41 -13.65 19.09 17.68
CA ASP A 41 -14.61 17.98 17.50
C ASP A 41 -15.12 17.84 16.04
N LEU A 42 -14.32 18.29 15.07
CA LEU A 42 -14.66 18.29 13.65
C LEU A 42 -14.43 16.93 12.99
N ILE A 43 -13.66 16.04 13.62
CA ILE A 43 -13.41 14.70 13.08
C ILE A 43 -14.72 13.95 12.86
N ARG A 44 -15.67 14.06 13.79
CA ARG A 44 -16.98 13.42 13.65
C ARG A 44 -17.68 13.88 12.37
N HIS A 45 -17.65 15.19 12.09
CA HIS A 45 -18.30 15.77 10.91
C HIS A 45 -17.62 15.36 9.60
N VAL A 46 -16.29 15.33 9.57
CA VAL A 46 -15.51 14.89 8.40
C VAL A 46 -15.65 13.39 8.15
N ALA A 47 -15.86 12.60 9.21
CA ALA A 47 -16.00 11.15 9.12
C ALA A 47 -17.39 10.68 8.67
N VAL A 48 -18.46 11.46 8.91
CA VAL A 48 -19.85 11.07 8.57
C VAL A 48 -20.02 10.62 7.10
N PRO A 49 -19.50 11.34 6.08
CA PRO A 49 -19.62 10.88 4.69
C PRO A 49 -18.92 9.56 4.41
N LEU A 50 -17.94 9.18 5.24
CA LEU A 50 -17.16 7.95 5.10
C LEU A 50 -17.75 6.80 5.93
N ALA A 51 -18.71 7.07 6.82
CA ALA A 51 -19.33 6.07 7.68
C ALA A 51 -19.96 4.90 6.90
N PRO A 52 -20.79 5.12 5.85
CA PRO A 52 -21.42 4.01 5.12
C PRO A 52 -20.38 3.06 4.50
N ILE A 53 -19.26 3.63 4.09
CA ILE A 53 -18.16 2.91 3.47
C ILE A 53 -17.39 2.08 4.51
N MET A 54 -17.13 2.65 5.69
CA MET A 54 -16.40 1.98 6.77
C MET A 54 -17.25 0.90 7.46
N GLU A 55 -18.55 1.13 7.64
CA GLU A 55 -19.45 0.16 8.26
C GLU A 55 -19.56 -1.13 7.44
N LEU A 56 -19.53 -1.05 6.10
CA LEU A 56 -19.53 -2.22 5.21
C LEU A 56 -18.35 -3.16 5.43
N VAL A 57 -17.24 -2.63 5.95
CA VAL A 57 -16.01 -3.40 6.24
C VAL A 57 -15.78 -3.55 7.75
N GLY A 58 -16.79 -3.25 8.57
CA GLY A 58 -16.74 -3.41 10.02
C GLY A 58 -15.83 -2.42 10.74
N LEU A 59 -15.56 -1.26 10.13
CA LEU A 59 -14.69 -0.22 10.68
C LEU A 59 -15.50 0.97 11.23
N PRO A 60 -15.01 1.65 12.28
CA PRO A 60 -15.57 2.92 12.70
C PRO A 60 -15.41 4.01 11.63
N ALA A 61 -16.35 4.96 11.59
CA ALA A 61 -16.33 6.07 10.62
C ALA A 61 -15.02 6.88 10.65
N SER A 62 -14.40 7.05 11.82
CA SER A 62 -13.12 7.77 11.98
C SER A 62 -11.96 7.12 11.21
N MET A 63 -12.00 5.81 10.98
CA MET A 63 -11.01 5.12 10.15
C MET A 63 -11.15 5.46 8.66
N GLY A 64 -12.29 6.06 8.26
CA GLY A 64 -12.44 6.65 6.95
C GLY A 64 -11.41 7.75 6.70
N LEU A 65 -11.08 8.56 7.71
CA LEU A 65 -10.07 9.62 7.59
C LEU A 65 -8.69 9.01 7.36
N VAL A 66 -8.34 7.96 8.12
CA VAL A 66 -7.10 7.19 7.95
C VAL A 66 -6.98 6.68 6.52
N TRP A 67 -8.03 6.02 6.04
CA TRP A 67 -8.04 5.44 4.70
C TRP A 67 -7.97 6.53 3.63
N ALA A 68 -8.74 7.60 3.74
CA ALA A 68 -8.72 8.74 2.81
C ALA A 68 -7.34 9.42 2.73
N THR A 69 -6.68 9.63 3.87
CA THR A 69 -5.30 10.13 3.90
C THR A 69 -4.36 9.18 3.16
N GLY A 70 -4.50 7.87 3.36
CA GLY A 70 -3.69 6.87 2.66
C GLY A 70 -3.91 6.84 1.16
N LEU A 71 -5.17 6.91 0.72
CA LEU A 71 -5.55 6.95 -0.69
C LEU A 71 -4.91 8.12 -1.42
N VAL A 72 -4.96 9.32 -0.82
CA VAL A 72 -4.55 10.56 -1.49
C VAL A 72 -3.06 10.83 -1.35
N VAL A 73 -2.50 10.56 -0.15
CA VAL A 73 -1.14 10.98 0.21
C VAL A 73 -0.18 9.80 0.13
N ASN A 74 -0.16 8.94 1.14
CA ASN A 74 0.59 7.68 1.19
C ASN A 74 0.29 6.88 2.48
N ILE A 75 0.79 5.64 2.53
CA ILE A 75 0.59 4.71 3.66
C ILE A 75 1.17 5.21 4.99
N TYR A 76 2.27 5.97 4.95
CA TYR A 76 2.90 6.52 6.15
C TYR A 76 2.09 7.67 6.75
N SER A 77 1.51 8.53 5.91
CA SER A 77 0.59 9.58 6.37
C SER A 77 -0.65 8.97 7.00
N ALA A 78 -1.23 7.92 6.39
CA ALA A 78 -2.34 7.19 6.98
C ALA A 78 -1.99 6.62 8.37
N LEU A 79 -0.80 6.03 8.50
CA LEU A 79 -0.33 5.46 9.76
C LEU A 79 -0.34 6.47 10.92
N ILE A 80 -0.01 7.72 10.68
CA ILE A 80 0.01 8.74 11.74
C ILE A 80 -1.39 9.14 12.15
N VAL A 81 -2.27 9.33 11.15
CA VAL A 81 -3.68 9.60 11.42
C VAL A 81 -4.25 8.43 12.21
N TYR A 82 -3.90 7.19 11.84
CA TYR A 82 -4.28 6.00 12.60
C TYR A 82 -3.79 6.08 14.05
N VAL A 83 -2.49 6.28 14.30
CA VAL A 83 -1.93 6.35 15.66
C VAL A 83 -2.56 7.48 16.48
N SER A 84 -2.90 8.60 15.85
CA SER A 84 -3.54 9.74 16.50
C SER A 84 -5.00 9.48 16.91
N LEU A 85 -5.67 8.54 16.24
CA LEU A 85 -7.07 8.18 16.48
C LEU A 85 -7.24 6.82 17.17
N ALA A 86 -6.22 5.97 17.13
CA ALA A 86 -6.29 4.58 17.60
C ALA A 86 -6.49 4.49 19.11
N ALA A 87 -5.97 5.46 19.88
CA ALA A 87 -6.14 5.52 21.33
C ALA A 87 -7.64 5.61 21.73
N GLU A 88 -8.47 6.22 20.89
CA GLU A 88 -9.90 6.40 21.14
C GLU A 88 -10.75 5.29 20.52
N ALA A 89 -10.32 4.73 19.38
CA ALA A 89 -11.14 3.81 18.59
C ALA A 89 -11.16 2.35 19.09
N GLN A 90 -10.23 1.95 19.97
CA GLN A 90 -10.14 0.59 20.58
C GLN A 90 -10.39 -0.55 19.58
N LEU A 91 -9.72 -0.51 18.42
CA LEU A 91 -9.94 -1.49 17.35
C LEU A 91 -9.49 -2.90 17.73
N THR A 92 -10.16 -3.91 17.17
CA THR A 92 -9.69 -5.29 17.20
C THR A 92 -8.57 -5.54 16.19
N VAL A 93 -7.78 -6.61 16.39
CA VAL A 93 -6.76 -7.04 15.43
C VAL A 93 -7.38 -7.30 14.05
N ALA A 94 -8.60 -7.83 13.98
CA ALA A 94 -9.35 -8.03 12.75
C ALA A 94 -9.62 -6.71 12.02
N GLN A 95 -10.09 -5.68 12.73
CA GLN A 95 -10.37 -4.36 12.17
C GLN A 95 -9.10 -3.69 11.65
N VAL A 96 -8.02 -3.68 12.44
CA VAL A 96 -6.73 -3.15 12.00
C VAL A 96 -6.24 -3.90 10.75
N THR A 97 -6.39 -5.23 10.73
CA THR A 97 -6.01 -6.06 9.57
C THR A 97 -6.81 -5.71 8.31
N VAL A 98 -8.12 -5.47 8.42
CA VAL A 98 -8.98 -5.05 7.31
C VAL A 98 -8.55 -3.68 6.79
N LEU A 99 -8.43 -2.68 7.68
CA LEU A 99 -8.00 -1.32 7.34
C LEU A 99 -6.63 -1.33 6.65
N SER A 100 -5.65 -2.01 7.25
CA SER A 100 -4.31 -2.15 6.68
C SER A 100 -4.34 -2.83 5.32
N THR A 101 -5.13 -3.88 5.12
CA THR A 101 -5.20 -4.55 3.82
C THR A 101 -5.79 -3.64 2.74
N MET A 102 -6.83 -2.86 3.08
CA MET A 102 -7.41 -1.87 2.17
C MET A 102 -6.41 -0.76 1.82
N LEU A 103 -5.63 -0.28 2.80
CA LEU A 103 -4.54 0.68 2.58
C LEU A 103 -3.45 0.11 1.67
N LEU A 104 -3.02 -1.13 1.91
CA LEU A 104 -2.01 -1.81 1.11
C LEU A 104 -2.40 -1.94 -0.36
N ILE A 105 -3.70 -2.10 -0.66
CA ILE A 105 -4.21 -2.20 -2.03
C ILE A 105 -4.34 -0.82 -2.71
N ALA A 106 -4.67 0.23 -1.96
CA ALA A 106 -5.12 1.50 -2.55
C ALA A 106 -4.39 2.75 -2.04
N HIS A 107 -3.25 2.65 -1.37
CA HIS A 107 -2.52 3.85 -0.98
C HIS A 107 -1.93 4.60 -2.19
N SER A 108 -1.68 5.91 -2.01
CA SER A 108 -1.00 6.78 -2.99
C SER A 108 -1.64 6.79 -4.39
N LEU A 109 -2.97 6.59 -4.51
CA LEU A 109 -3.68 6.43 -5.79
C LEU A 109 -3.31 7.49 -6.84
N PRO A 110 -3.29 8.80 -6.54
CA PRO A 110 -3.01 9.82 -7.55
C PRO A 110 -1.62 9.65 -8.16
N VAL A 111 -0.61 9.40 -7.32
CA VAL A 111 0.78 9.28 -7.75
C VAL A 111 1.00 7.97 -8.50
N GLU A 112 0.57 6.86 -7.90
CA GLU A 112 0.82 5.52 -8.40
C GLU A 112 0.05 5.23 -9.70
N CYS A 113 -1.21 5.65 -9.79
CA CYS A 113 -1.98 5.47 -11.02
C CYS A 113 -1.45 6.40 -12.13
N LYS A 114 -0.84 7.55 -11.79
CA LYS A 114 -0.17 8.42 -12.77
C LYS A 114 1.12 7.81 -13.29
N VAL A 115 1.89 7.15 -12.41
CA VAL A 115 3.07 6.38 -12.81
C VAL A 115 2.67 5.21 -13.71
N ALA A 116 1.64 4.43 -13.34
CA ALA A 116 1.12 3.37 -14.19
C ALA A 116 0.64 3.91 -15.55
N GLN A 117 -0.04 5.06 -15.58
CA GLN A 117 -0.49 5.69 -16.83
C GLN A 117 0.65 6.02 -17.80
N LYS A 118 1.86 6.31 -17.32
CA LYS A 118 3.03 6.53 -18.18
C LYS A 118 3.42 5.28 -18.99
N CYS A 119 3.02 4.11 -18.52
CA CYS A 119 3.24 2.83 -19.19
C CYS A 119 2.09 2.45 -20.15
N GLY A 120 1.01 3.25 -20.22
CA GLY A 120 -0.09 3.04 -21.17
C GLY A 120 -1.48 2.78 -20.57
N PRO A 121 -1.66 2.15 -19.39
CA PRO A 121 -2.99 2.02 -18.78
C PRO A 121 -3.73 3.35 -18.57
N SER A 122 -5.06 3.30 -18.56
CA SER A 122 -5.89 4.47 -18.26
C SER A 122 -5.83 4.80 -16.77
N LEU A 123 -5.71 6.09 -16.43
CA LEU A 123 -5.68 6.55 -15.04
C LEU A 123 -6.96 6.14 -14.31
N THR A 124 -8.11 6.42 -14.91
CA THR A 124 -9.43 6.10 -14.36
C THR A 124 -9.61 4.60 -14.17
N GLY A 125 -9.19 3.78 -15.14
CA GLY A 125 -9.29 2.32 -15.02
C GLY A 125 -8.50 1.79 -13.83
N GLN A 126 -7.26 2.26 -13.64
CA GLN A 126 -6.44 1.87 -12.49
C GLN A 126 -7.04 2.32 -11.16
N ILE A 127 -7.53 3.57 -11.06
CA ILE A 127 -8.17 4.07 -9.84
C ILE A 127 -9.40 3.23 -9.48
N VAL A 128 -10.30 3.03 -10.45
CA VAL A 128 -11.55 2.28 -10.22
C VAL A 128 -11.24 0.84 -9.80
N ILE A 129 -10.33 0.16 -10.51
CA ILE A 129 -9.96 -1.23 -10.18
C ILE A 129 -9.40 -1.31 -8.76
N ARG A 130 -8.49 -0.42 -8.37
CA ARG A 130 -7.87 -0.47 -7.04
C ARG A 130 -8.87 -0.18 -5.93
N LEU A 131 -9.77 0.78 -6.11
CA LEU A 131 -10.83 1.06 -5.14
C LEU A 131 -11.79 -0.14 -4.99
N VAL A 132 -12.28 -0.69 -6.11
CA VAL A 132 -13.17 -1.87 -6.09
C VAL A 132 -12.48 -3.07 -5.45
N ALA A 133 -11.22 -3.32 -5.79
CA ALA A 133 -10.44 -4.41 -5.25
C ALA A 133 -10.18 -4.23 -3.74
N ALA A 134 -9.83 -3.02 -3.28
CA ALA A 134 -9.64 -2.74 -1.87
C ALA A 134 -10.91 -3.01 -1.07
N PHE A 135 -12.07 -2.52 -1.55
CA PHE A 135 -13.34 -2.77 -0.89
C PHE A 135 -13.74 -4.23 -0.88
N ALA A 136 -13.69 -4.90 -2.03
CA ALA A 136 -14.03 -6.31 -2.12
C ALA A 136 -13.16 -7.16 -1.18
N CYS A 137 -11.85 -6.89 -1.13
CA CYS A 137 -10.95 -7.56 -0.19
C CYS A 137 -11.30 -7.26 1.27
N GLY A 138 -11.54 -5.98 1.60
CA GLY A 138 -11.93 -5.56 2.95
C GLY A 138 -13.22 -6.22 3.44
N ILE A 139 -14.26 -6.26 2.59
CA ILE A 139 -15.54 -6.93 2.89
C ILE A 139 -15.33 -8.42 3.12
N LEU A 140 -14.57 -9.10 2.25
CA LEU A 140 -14.31 -10.54 2.38
C LEU A 140 -13.52 -10.86 3.66
N LEU A 141 -12.51 -10.06 4.00
CA LEU A 141 -11.75 -10.24 5.23
C LEU A 141 -12.61 -9.98 6.46
N HIS A 142 -13.40 -8.89 6.46
CA HIS A 142 -14.30 -8.58 7.56
C HIS A 142 -15.31 -9.71 7.79
N ALA A 143 -15.99 -10.14 6.73
CA ALA A 143 -16.95 -11.24 6.79
C ALA A 143 -16.29 -12.55 7.25
N GLY A 144 -15.09 -12.85 6.77
CA GLY A 144 -14.32 -14.02 7.17
C GLY A 144 -14.00 -14.01 8.67
N TYR A 145 -13.41 -12.93 9.19
CA TYR A 145 -13.07 -12.83 10.61
C TYR A 145 -14.28 -12.76 11.54
N ALA A 146 -15.36 -12.12 11.09
CA ALA A 146 -16.62 -12.10 11.84
C ALA A 146 -17.26 -13.49 11.92
N ALA A 147 -17.27 -14.24 10.81
CA ALA A 147 -17.84 -15.59 10.78
C ALA A 147 -17.06 -16.61 11.61
N THR A 148 -15.73 -16.50 11.67
CA THR A 148 -14.88 -17.42 12.43
C THR A 148 -14.63 -16.98 13.87
N GLY A 149 -14.93 -15.71 14.21
CA GLY A 149 -14.61 -15.13 15.51
C GLY A 149 -13.10 -14.97 15.77
N THR A 150 -12.26 -15.05 14.74
CA THR A 150 -10.79 -14.92 14.88
C THR A 150 -10.37 -13.45 14.96
N LEU A 151 -9.26 -13.19 15.66
CA LEU A 151 -8.61 -11.86 15.76
C LEU A 151 -9.50 -10.77 16.37
N GLN A 152 -10.43 -11.14 17.26
CA GLN A 152 -11.33 -10.21 17.95
C GLN A 152 -10.69 -9.55 19.17
N ASP A 153 -9.48 -9.96 19.56
CA ASP A 153 -8.72 -9.32 20.62
C ASP A 153 -8.40 -7.86 20.26
N ALA A 154 -8.27 -7.02 21.29
CA ALA A 154 -7.88 -5.63 21.12
C ALA A 154 -6.50 -5.54 20.45
N ALA A 155 -6.42 -4.76 19.36
CA ALA A 155 -5.16 -4.50 18.69
C ALA A 155 -4.25 -3.67 19.59
N ARG A 156 -2.99 -4.08 19.70
CA ARG A 156 -1.96 -3.32 20.40
C ARG A 156 -1.01 -2.76 19.35
N ILE A 157 -0.85 -1.45 19.34
CA ILE A 157 0.25 -0.82 18.63
C ILE A 157 1.51 -1.13 19.43
N PHE A 158 2.52 -1.71 18.80
CA PHE A 158 3.77 -2.10 19.48
C PHE A 158 4.48 -0.91 20.14
N TRP A 159 4.13 0.29 19.70
CA TRP A 159 4.51 1.56 20.28
C TRP A 159 3.22 2.34 20.55
N SER A 160 2.77 2.34 21.80
CA SER A 160 1.64 3.16 22.24
C SER A 160 2.17 4.53 22.66
N PRO A 161 1.63 5.64 22.12
CA PRO A 161 1.67 6.90 22.86
C PRO A 161 1.05 6.64 24.23
N GLY A 162 1.63 7.20 25.29
CA GLY A 162 1.08 7.11 26.64
C GLY A 162 -0.25 7.85 26.78
N GLU A 163 -0.61 8.22 28.00
CA GLU A 163 -1.82 9.01 28.26
C GLU A 163 -1.91 10.28 27.39
N PRO A 164 -3.13 10.73 27.03
CA PRO A 164 -3.33 11.95 26.26
C PRO A 164 -2.57 13.11 26.91
N PRO A 165 -1.64 13.76 26.19
CA PRO A 165 -0.81 14.79 26.79
C PRO A 165 -1.66 15.98 27.24
N ALA A 166 -1.53 16.36 28.52
CA ALA A 166 -2.33 17.41 29.14
C ALA A 166 -2.08 18.84 28.59
N THR A 167 -1.02 19.02 27.77
CA THR A 167 -0.66 20.33 27.19
C THR A 167 -0.24 20.20 25.73
N ILE A 168 -0.38 21.28 24.96
CA ILE A 168 0.12 21.36 23.58
C ILE A 168 1.63 21.11 23.52
N ALA A 169 2.40 21.56 24.51
CA ALA A 169 3.84 21.31 24.59
C ALA A 169 4.16 19.82 24.78
N ALA A 170 3.43 19.13 25.67
CA ALA A 170 3.56 17.68 25.85
C ALA A 170 3.12 16.92 24.59
N TRP A 171 2.08 17.39 23.90
CA TRP A 171 1.68 16.84 22.60
C TRP A 171 2.77 17.01 21.55
N ALA A 172 3.35 18.20 21.41
CA ALA A 172 4.39 18.48 20.43
C ALA A 172 5.67 17.64 20.69
N LEU A 173 6.04 17.47 21.96
CA LEU A 173 7.14 16.59 22.35
C LEU A 173 6.82 15.12 22.00
N GLY A 174 5.60 14.67 22.30
CA GLY A 174 5.11 13.35 21.89
C GLY A 174 5.22 13.16 20.38
N GLN A 175 4.78 14.14 19.57
CA GLN A 175 4.95 14.07 18.11
C GLN A 175 6.42 13.99 17.69
N GLY A 176 7.33 14.72 18.34
CA GLY A 176 8.77 14.57 18.09
C GLY A 176 9.28 13.16 18.36
N GLN A 177 8.83 12.52 19.45
CA GLN A 177 9.13 11.12 19.74
C GLN A 177 8.52 10.18 18.70
N ASN A 178 7.28 10.44 18.26
CA ASN A 178 6.62 9.68 17.20
C ASN A 178 7.41 9.71 15.89
N LEU A 179 7.89 10.88 15.47
CA LEU A 179 8.74 11.04 14.29
C LEU A 179 10.05 10.27 14.43
N LEU A 180 10.69 10.33 15.61
CA LEU A 180 11.91 9.59 15.88
C LEU A 180 11.68 8.06 15.81
N SER A 181 10.59 7.57 16.40
CA SER A 181 10.22 6.15 16.32
C SER A 181 10.00 5.70 14.88
N ILE A 182 9.34 6.52 14.06
CA ILE A 182 9.14 6.24 12.62
C ILE A 182 10.48 6.19 11.88
N PHE A 183 11.40 7.11 12.16
CA PHE A 183 12.75 7.06 11.61
C PHE A 183 13.46 5.74 11.97
N CYS A 184 13.40 5.33 13.24
CA CYS A 184 13.99 4.07 13.68
C CYS A 184 13.36 2.85 12.99
N ILE A 185 12.04 2.86 12.81
CA ILE A 185 11.30 1.83 12.07
C ILE A 185 11.80 1.75 10.62
N ILE A 186 11.86 2.87 9.91
CA ILE A 186 12.33 2.93 8.51
C ILE A 186 13.76 2.41 8.42
N LEU A 187 14.63 2.80 9.36
CA LEU A 187 16.01 2.34 9.42
C LEU A 187 16.10 0.81 9.56
N VAL A 188 15.35 0.23 10.49
CA VAL A 188 15.31 -1.23 10.73
C VAL A 188 14.74 -1.95 9.50
N LEU A 189 13.68 -1.41 8.90
CA LEU A 189 13.05 -1.98 7.72
C LEU A 189 13.99 -1.96 6.51
N MET A 190 14.69 -0.85 6.26
CA MET A 190 15.69 -0.76 5.20
C MET A 190 16.87 -1.70 5.44
N ALA A 191 17.31 -1.86 6.69
CA ALA A 191 18.35 -2.83 7.04
C ALA A 191 17.89 -4.27 6.78
N ALA A 192 16.65 -4.60 7.18
CA ALA A 192 16.03 -5.91 6.92
C ALA A 192 15.92 -6.17 5.41
N MET A 193 15.50 -5.17 4.62
CA MET A 193 15.40 -5.29 3.17
C MET A 193 16.77 -5.54 2.49
N LYS A 194 17.84 -4.87 2.94
CA LYS A 194 19.19 -5.16 2.43
C LYS A 194 19.66 -6.56 2.82
N LEU A 195 19.29 -7.03 4.01
CA LEU A 195 19.58 -8.40 4.44
C LEU A 195 18.84 -9.43 3.57
N LEU A 196 17.54 -9.24 3.32
CA LEU A 196 16.73 -10.13 2.48
C LEU A 196 17.26 -10.22 1.04
N HIS A 197 17.72 -9.10 0.48
CA HIS A 197 18.44 -9.09 -0.81
C HIS A 197 19.71 -9.92 -0.78
N LYS A 198 20.55 -9.74 0.26
CA LYS A 198 21.80 -10.50 0.40
C LYS A 198 21.54 -12.00 0.54
N LEU A 199 20.44 -12.38 1.20
CA LEU A 199 20.01 -13.77 1.37
C LEU A 199 19.31 -14.36 0.14
N ARG A 200 19.17 -13.60 -0.95
CA ARG A 200 18.53 -14.00 -2.21
C ARG A 200 17.07 -14.44 -2.05
N VAL A 201 16.38 -13.91 -1.05
CA VAL A 201 14.95 -14.20 -0.79
C VAL A 201 14.10 -13.69 -1.95
N ILE A 202 14.50 -12.57 -2.54
CA ILE A 202 13.82 -11.92 -3.68
C ILE A 202 13.82 -12.84 -4.90
N GLU A 203 14.95 -13.50 -5.18
CA GLU A 203 15.04 -14.49 -6.26
C GLU A 203 14.19 -15.73 -5.99
N GLY A 204 14.09 -16.17 -4.73
CA GLY A 204 13.19 -17.25 -4.31
C GLY A 204 11.71 -16.91 -4.57
N ILE A 205 11.29 -15.69 -4.21
CA ILE A 205 9.93 -15.19 -4.49
C ILE A 205 9.67 -15.17 -5.99
N ASN A 206 10.65 -14.73 -6.80
CA ASN A 206 10.53 -14.73 -8.25
C ASN A 206 10.31 -16.14 -8.82
N HIS A 207 11.07 -17.12 -8.34
CA HIS A 207 10.91 -18.50 -8.77
C HIS A 207 9.53 -19.08 -8.41
N LEU A 208 8.97 -18.68 -7.26
CA LEU A 208 7.67 -19.16 -6.80
C LEU A 208 6.49 -18.49 -7.52
N LEU A 209 6.52 -17.16 -7.68
CA LEU A 209 5.41 -16.40 -8.23
C LEU A 209 5.34 -16.46 -9.76
N ARG A 210 6.49 -16.48 -10.46
CA ARG A 210 6.53 -16.52 -11.93
C ARG A 210 5.61 -17.57 -12.57
N PRO A 211 5.61 -18.86 -12.17
CA PRO A 211 4.73 -19.86 -12.76
C PRO A 211 3.25 -19.65 -12.44
N VAL A 212 2.92 -18.90 -11.38
CA VAL A 212 1.54 -18.52 -11.06
C VAL A 212 1.09 -17.38 -11.96
N LEU A 213 1.94 -16.37 -12.17
CA LEU A 213 1.65 -15.22 -13.04
C LEU A 213 1.43 -15.63 -14.49
N THR A 214 2.26 -16.55 -15.00
CA THR A 214 2.08 -17.08 -16.36
C THR A 214 0.78 -17.85 -16.52
N ARG A 215 0.36 -18.61 -15.50
CA ARG A 215 -0.95 -19.31 -15.47
C ARG A 215 -2.13 -18.35 -15.41
N ILE A 216 -1.98 -17.19 -14.78
CA ILE A 216 -3.01 -16.13 -14.74
C ILE A 216 -3.17 -15.46 -16.12
N GLY A 217 -2.18 -15.57 -17.00
CA GLY A 217 -2.19 -15.00 -18.35
C GLY A 217 -1.30 -13.78 -18.53
N ILE A 218 -0.31 -13.58 -17.65
CA ILE A 218 0.76 -12.58 -17.83
C ILE A 218 1.92 -13.24 -18.57
N GLY A 219 2.36 -12.70 -19.71
CA GLY A 219 3.45 -13.27 -20.49
C GLY A 219 4.77 -13.42 -19.72
N PRO A 220 5.69 -14.31 -20.15
CA PRO A 220 6.94 -14.60 -19.45
C PRO A 220 7.85 -13.39 -19.22
N GLU A 221 7.91 -12.49 -20.21
CA GLU A 221 8.71 -11.25 -20.18
C GLU A 221 8.14 -10.28 -19.14
N ALA A 222 6.83 -10.07 -19.15
CA ALA A 222 6.13 -9.20 -18.22
C ALA A 222 6.10 -9.78 -16.79
N SER A 223 6.04 -11.10 -16.65
CA SER A 223 6.00 -11.79 -15.35
C SER A 223 7.22 -11.47 -14.50
N THR A 224 8.42 -11.47 -15.10
CA THR A 224 9.66 -11.18 -14.36
C THR A 224 9.63 -9.76 -13.79
N LEU A 225 9.24 -8.77 -14.61
CA LEU A 225 9.09 -7.38 -14.18
C LEU A 225 8.01 -7.22 -13.11
N THR A 226 6.93 -7.99 -13.24
CA THR A 226 5.81 -7.99 -12.30
C THR A 226 6.24 -8.46 -10.92
N VAL A 227 7.02 -9.56 -10.82
CA VAL A 227 7.51 -10.03 -9.51
C VAL A 227 8.46 -9.01 -8.88
N VAL A 228 9.33 -8.38 -9.68
CA VAL A 228 10.18 -7.30 -9.21
C VAL A 228 9.34 -6.14 -8.66
N GLY A 229 8.26 -5.75 -9.35
CA GLY A 229 7.32 -4.72 -8.89
C GLY A 229 6.52 -5.10 -7.64
N LEU A 230 6.06 -6.36 -7.54
CA LEU A 230 5.38 -6.89 -6.36
C LEU A 230 6.29 -6.84 -5.12
N THR A 231 7.59 -6.99 -5.32
CA THR A 231 8.56 -7.03 -4.22
C THR A 231 9.11 -5.66 -3.87
N LEU A 232 9.52 -4.87 -4.86
CA LEU A 232 10.25 -3.61 -4.69
C LEU A 232 9.38 -2.37 -4.83
N GLY A 233 8.10 -2.52 -5.18
CA GLY A 233 7.17 -1.41 -5.31
C GLY A 233 6.82 -1.08 -6.76
N LEU A 234 5.64 -0.44 -6.92
CA LEU A 234 5.10 -0.05 -8.21
C LEU A 234 6.02 0.95 -8.94
N SER A 235 6.59 1.92 -8.22
CA SER A 235 7.44 2.96 -8.82
C SER A 235 8.70 2.38 -9.48
N TYR A 236 9.35 1.41 -8.82
CA TYR A 236 10.53 0.75 -9.37
C TYR A 236 10.16 -0.16 -10.54
N GLY A 237 9.16 -1.03 -10.36
CA GLY A 237 8.73 -1.95 -11.42
C GLY A 237 8.19 -1.22 -12.66
N SER A 238 7.48 -0.11 -12.49
CA SER A 238 7.01 0.72 -13.60
C SER A 238 8.16 1.35 -14.38
N GLY A 239 9.25 1.76 -13.71
CA GLY A 239 10.46 2.24 -14.37
C GLY A 239 11.06 1.20 -15.30
N LEU A 240 11.18 -0.05 -14.84
CA LEU A 240 11.66 -1.16 -15.66
C LEU A 240 10.71 -1.48 -16.83
N ILE A 241 9.39 -1.46 -16.59
CA ILE A 241 8.39 -1.68 -17.63
C ILE A 241 8.48 -0.60 -18.72
N ILE A 242 8.71 0.67 -18.38
CA ILE A 242 8.87 1.75 -19.38
C ILE A 242 10.03 1.46 -20.34
N HIS A 243 11.14 0.90 -19.85
CA HIS A 243 12.27 0.55 -20.71
C HIS A 243 11.91 -0.56 -21.71
N GLU A 244 11.15 -1.57 -21.28
CA GLU A 244 10.74 -2.69 -22.13
C GLU A 244 9.61 -2.34 -23.11
N ILE A 245 8.74 -1.39 -22.75
CA ILE A 245 7.74 -0.81 -23.66
C ILE A 245 8.42 -0.16 -24.86
N ARG A 246 9.49 0.60 -24.63
CA ARG A 246 10.25 1.27 -25.72
C ARG A 246 10.92 0.26 -26.64
N ALA A 247 11.25 -0.93 -26.14
CA ALA A 247 11.79 -2.02 -26.94
C ALA A 247 10.72 -2.79 -27.73
N GLY A 248 9.43 -2.51 -27.52
CA GLY A 248 8.32 -3.17 -28.24
C GLY A 248 8.12 -4.64 -27.89
N ARG A 249 8.72 -5.13 -26.80
CA ARG A 249 8.77 -6.56 -26.46
C ARG A 249 7.56 -7.09 -25.70
N ILE A 250 6.74 -6.20 -25.13
CA ILE A 250 5.65 -6.59 -24.22
C ILE A 250 4.28 -6.19 -24.79
N PRO A 251 3.33 -7.14 -24.93
CA PRO A 251 1.97 -6.84 -25.34
C PRO A 251 1.25 -5.86 -24.40
N ARG A 252 0.32 -5.05 -24.95
CA ARG A 252 -0.45 -4.04 -24.17
C ARG A 252 -1.26 -4.65 -23.03
N ARG A 253 -1.83 -5.84 -23.25
CA ARG A 253 -2.64 -6.57 -22.24
C ARG A 253 -1.78 -7.05 -21.08
N ASP A 254 -0.55 -7.45 -21.35
CA ASP A 254 0.42 -7.88 -20.34
C ASP A 254 0.89 -6.70 -19.50
N ILE A 255 1.23 -5.57 -20.15
CA ILE A 255 1.58 -4.32 -19.45
C ILE A 255 0.46 -3.91 -18.48
N PHE A 256 -0.79 -3.90 -18.96
CA PHE A 256 -1.94 -3.60 -18.13
C PHE A 256 -2.07 -4.57 -16.96
N SER A 257 -1.99 -5.87 -17.22
CA SER A 257 -2.18 -6.91 -16.19
C SER A 257 -1.08 -6.87 -15.13
N SER A 258 0.18 -6.67 -15.55
CA SER A 258 1.33 -6.50 -14.68
C SER A 258 1.18 -5.29 -13.77
N LEU A 259 0.89 -4.11 -14.33
CA LEU A 259 0.78 -2.88 -13.56
C LEU A 259 -0.43 -2.89 -12.61
N THR A 260 -1.54 -3.50 -13.05
CA THR A 260 -2.73 -3.66 -12.21
C THR A 260 -2.40 -4.58 -11.03
N LEU A 261 -1.82 -5.76 -11.28
CA LEU A 261 -1.43 -6.69 -10.21
C LEU A 261 -0.42 -6.06 -9.25
N MET A 262 0.58 -5.35 -9.77
CA MET A 262 1.51 -4.58 -8.96
C MET A 262 0.76 -3.56 -8.11
N GLY A 263 -0.17 -2.78 -8.67
CA GLY A 263 -0.94 -1.81 -7.90
C GLY A 263 -1.79 -2.42 -6.78
N LEU A 264 -2.19 -3.70 -6.88
CA LEU A 264 -2.96 -4.39 -5.84
C LEU A 264 -2.10 -5.01 -4.73
N SER A 265 -0.83 -5.31 -5.01
CA SER A 265 0.00 -6.16 -4.14
C SER A 265 1.48 -5.78 -4.16
N HIS A 266 1.84 -4.54 -4.45
CA HIS A 266 3.25 -4.13 -4.39
C HIS A 266 3.76 -4.03 -2.96
N ALA A 267 5.10 -3.97 -2.86
CA ALA A 267 5.85 -3.92 -1.62
C ALA A 267 5.38 -5.01 -0.63
N LEU A 268 5.27 -6.26 -1.12
CA LEU A 268 4.78 -7.41 -0.33
C LEU A 268 5.53 -7.63 0.98
N ILE A 269 6.77 -7.17 1.06
CA ILE A 269 7.60 -7.30 2.25
C ILE A 269 7.52 -6.02 3.09
N GLU A 270 7.96 -4.90 2.52
CA GLU A 270 8.12 -3.63 3.23
C GLU A 270 6.81 -3.16 3.88
N ASP A 271 5.77 -2.96 3.08
CA ASP A 271 4.51 -2.41 3.58
C ASP A 271 3.79 -3.41 4.50
N THR A 272 3.95 -4.71 4.27
CA THR A 272 3.40 -5.75 5.16
C THR A 272 4.04 -5.67 6.54
N LEU A 273 5.37 -5.58 6.61
CA LEU A 273 6.07 -5.43 7.88
C LEU A 273 5.68 -4.12 8.58
N LEU A 274 5.50 -3.04 7.80
CA LEU A 274 5.01 -1.77 8.31
C LEU A 274 3.64 -1.92 8.99
N MET A 275 2.69 -2.57 8.33
CA MET A 275 1.34 -2.80 8.87
C MET A 275 1.33 -3.76 10.07
N ALA A 276 2.22 -4.76 10.10
CA ALA A 276 2.33 -5.68 11.23
C ALA A 276 2.70 -4.95 12.54
N MET A 277 3.54 -3.91 12.48
CA MET A 277 3.94 -3.14 13.68
C MET A 277 2.81 -2.31 14.29
N ILE A 278 1.67 -2.18 13.62
CA ILE A 278 0.55 -1.37 14.11
C ILE A 278 -0.62 -2.24 14.58
N GLY A 279 -0.39 -3.54 14.68
CA GLY A 279 -1.34 -4.52 15.18
C GLY A 279 -2.08 -5.29 14.09
N ALA A 280 -1.72 -5.16 12.81
CA ALA A 280 -2.32 -5.96 11.75
C ALA A 280 -1.73 -7.38 11.71
N HIS A 281 -2.56 -8.36 11.37
CA HIS A 281 -2.17 -9.77 11.33
C HIS A 281 -1.85 -10.24 9.90
N PHE A 282 -0.78 -11.02 9.74
CA PHE A 282 -0.25 -11.50 8.45
C PHE A 282 -1.28 -12.28 7.60
N SER A 283 -2.30 -12.88 8.22
CA SER A 283 -3.37 -13.58 7.50
C SER A 283 -4.07 -12.68 6.49
N GLY A 284 -4.29 -11.39 6.80
CA GLY A 284 -4.92 -10.44 5.88
C GLY A 284 -3.90 -9.69 5.04
N ILE A 285 -2.96 -9.00 5.70
CA ILE A 285 -2.06 -8.03 5.04
C ILE A 285 -1.08 -8.67 4.03
N LEU A 286 -0.75 -9.96 4.21
CA LEU A 286 0.09 -10.70 3.29
C LEU A 286 -0.71 -11.74 2.51
N TRP A 287 -1.20 -12.77 3.20
CA TRP A 287 -1.79 -13.94 2.56
C TRP A 287 -3.13 -13.61 1.90
N GLY A 288 -4.04 -13.00 2.65
CA GLY A 288 -5.35 -12.56 2.16
C GLY A 288 -5.21 -11.61 0.97
N ARG A 289 -4.38 -10.57 1.11
CA ARG A 289 -4.07 -9.61 0.04
C ARG A 289 -3.54 -10.29 -1.22
N LEU A 290 -2.53 -11.14 -1.10
CA LEU A 290 -1.88 -11.79 -2.24
C LEU A 290 -2.84 -12.75 -2.93
N LEU A 291 -3.50 -13.63 -2.18
CA LEU A 291 -4.46 -14.59 -2.72
C LEU A 291 -5.63 -13.89 -3.41
N PHE A 292 -6.19 -12.85 -2.77
CA PHE A 292 -7.25 -12.04 -3.34
C PHE A 292 -6.79 -11.38 -4.64
N SER A 293 -5.61 -10.76 -4.65
CA SER A 293 -5.08 -10.04 -5.81
C SER A 293 -4.83 -10.98 -6.99
N LEU A 294 -4.29 -12.18 -6.74
CA LEU A 294 -4.10 -13.20 -7.78
C LEU A 294 -5.44 -13.72 -8.33
N ALA A 295 -6.42 -13.99 -7.46
CA ALA A 295 -7.75 -14.46 -7.88
C ALA A 295 -8.51 -13.37 -8.65
N PHE A 296 -8.48 -12.14 -8.16
CA PHE A 296 -9.07 -10.97 -8.80
C PHE A 296 -8.46 -10.75 -10.19
N MET A 297 -7.13 -10.83 -10.30
CA MET A 297 -6.45 -10.69 -11.59
C MET A 297 -6.74 -11.85 -12.54
N ALA A 298 -6.84 -13.10 -12.06
CA ALA A 298 -7.24 -14.23 -12.89
C ALA A 298 -8.64 -14.02 -13.51
N LEU A 299 -9.59 -13.51 -12.71
CA LEU A 299 -10.91 -13.16 -13.20
C LEU A 299 -10.86 -11.99 -14.18
N LEU A 300 -10.13 -10.92 -13.84
CA LEU A 300 -10.02 -9.73 -14.68
C LEU A 300 -9.40 -10.04 -16.05
N VAL A 301 -8.30 -10.81 -16.08
CA VAL A 301 -7.66 -11.25 -17.32
C VAL A 301 -8.63 -12.08 -18.15
N ARG A 302 -9.40 -12.99 -17.53
CA ARG A 302 -10.41 -13.78 -18.24
C ARG A 302 -11.51 -12.91 -18.85
N VAL A 303 -12.00 -11.89 -18.13
CA VAL A 303 -12.98 -10.94 -18.66
C VAL A 303 -12.38 -10.15 -19.84
N ILE A 304 -11.19 -9.60 -19.68
CA ILE A 304 -10.51 -8.82 -20.72
C ILE A 304 -10.17 -9.66 -21.95
N SER A 305 -9.81 -10.94 -21.77
CA SER A 305 -9.53 -11.86 -22.89
C SER A 305 -10.71 -12.02 -23.85
N ARG A 306 -11.95 -11.84 -23.36
CA ARG A 306 -13.18 -11.91 -24.15
C ARG A 306 -13.57 -10.58 -24.81
N MET A 307 -12.88 -9.49 -24.47
CA MET A 307 -13.14 -8.17 -25.05
C MET A 307 -12.38 -8.01 -26.37
N SER A 308 -13.01 -7.33 -27.34
CA SER A 308 -12.32 -6.87 -28.55
C SER A 308 -11.24 -5.85 -28.19
N ASP A 309 -10.22 -5.75 -29.03
CA ASP A 309 -9.10 -4.82 -28.80
C ASP A 309 -9.55 -3.35 -28.78
N ALA A 310 -10.57 -3.00 -29.55
CA ALA A 310 -11.16 -1.66 -29.54
C ALA A 310 -11.78 -1.32 -28.18
N THR A 311 -12.60 -2.22 -27.62
CA THR A 311 -13.26 -1.99 -26.33
C THR A 311 -12.26 -2.00 -25.18
N PHE A 312 -11.28 -2.92 -25.20
CA PHE A 312 -10.18 -2.94 -24.23
C PHE A 312 -9.37 -1.63 -24.28
N GLY A 313 -8.96 -1.22 -25.48
CA GLY A 313 -8.20 0.00 -25.70
C GLY A 313 -8.93 1.27 -25.24
N ARG A 314 -10.24 1.36 -25.48
CA ARG A 314 -11.05 2.52 -25.07
C ARG A 314 -11.21 2.62 -23.55
N THR A 315 -11.29 1.49 -22.85
CA THR A 315 -11.67 1.42 -21.44
C THR A 315 -10.45 1.44 -20.52
N PHE A 316 -9.47 0.58 -20.83
CA PHE A 316 -8.36 0.29 -19.92
C PHE A 316 -7.02 0.87 -20.37
N MET A 317 -6.93 1.36 -21.61
CA MET A 317 -5.73 2.01 -22.09
C MET A 317 -5.94 3.52 -22.21
N ARG A 318 -4.88 4.27 -21.97
CA ARG A 318 -4.83 5.69 -22.28
C ARG A 318 -5.07 5.84 -23.78
N LYS A 319 -5.98 6.74 -24.14
CA LYS A 319 -6.09 7.24 -25.51
C LYS A 319 -4.74 7.83 -25.86
N THR A 320 -3.99 7.17 -26.74
CA THR A 320 -2.88 7.81 -27.42
C THR A 320 -3.51 8.98 -28.16
N ALA A 321 -3.24 10.21 -27.69
CA ALA A 321 -3.15 11.31 -28.64
C ALA A 321 -2.19 10.79 -29.71
N GLU A 322 -2.63 10.90 -30.95
CA GLU A 322 -1.89 10.48 -32.12
C GLU A 322 -0.41 10.81 -31.96
N ALA A 323 0.44 10.00 -32.59
CA ALA A 323 1.72 10.47 -33.05
C ALA A 323 1.49 11.79 -33.80
N GLN A 324 1.57 12.91 -33.09
CA GLN A 324 1.72 14.22 -33.66
C GLN A 324 3.23 14.43 -33.73
N ASN A 325 3.70 14.13 -34.94
CA ASN A 325 5.06 14.23 -35.51
C ASN A 325 5.95 13.00 -35.33
#